data_AF-A0A090QV22-F1
#
_entry.id   AF-A0A090QV22-F1
#
_cell.length_a   1.000
_cell.length_b   1.000
_cell.length_c   1.000
_cell.angle_alpha   90.00
_cell.angle_beta   90.00
_cell.angle_gamma   90.00
#
_symmetry.space_group_name_H-M   'P 1'
#
loop_
_entity.id
_entity.type
_entity.pdbx_description
1 polymer ?
#
loop_
_entity_poly.entity_id
_entity_poly.type
_entity_poly.pdbx_seq_one_letter_code
_entity_poly.pdbx_strand_id
1 'polypeptide(L)'
;MIAPSFADIFYGNSINNQMVPVRLTEQEVDALFRYVDANEGATITVDLEAMTVTADGNTYTFEIDEFRRHCLLNGLDNIGLTLQHEDKIAEYERNIPHFLA
;
A
#
# COMPACT_ATOMS: atom_id res chain seq x y z
N MET A 1 4.04 -7.44 -2.34
CA MET A 1 4.35 -8.10 -3.63
C MET A 1 5.29 -7.20 -4.40
N ILE A 2 6.34 -7.75 -5.01
CA ILE A 2 7.33 -6.97 -5.76
C ILE A 2 7.26 -7.39 -7.23
N ALA A 3 7.09 -6.44 -8.14
CA ALA A 3 7.05 -6.72 -9.58
C ALA A 3 7.44 -5.46 -10.39
N PRO A 4 7.78 -5.60 -11.69
CA PRO A 4 8.07 -4.46 -12.55
C PRO A 4 6.86 -3.56 -12.79
N SER A 5 5.66 -4.16 -12.83
CA SER A 5 4.41 -3.45 -13.04
C SER A 5 3.22 -4.24 -12.49
N PHE A 6 2.08 -3.57 -12.36
CA PHE A 6 0.81 -4.17 -11.93
C PHE A 6 -0.32 -3.63 -12.79
N ALA A 7 -1.31 -4.47 -13.10
CA ALA A 7 -2.57 -3.99 -13.67
C ALA A 7 -3.29 -3.08 -12.66
N ASP A 8 -3.92 -2.00 -13.14
CA ASP A 8 -4.47 -0.95 -12.29
C ASP A 8 -5.52 -1.44 -11.28
N ILE A 9 -6.41 -2.33 -11.71
CA ILE A 9 -7.44 -2.93 -10.84
C ILE A 9 -6.78 -3.73 -9.71
N PHE A 10 -5.76 -4.53 -10.03
CA PHE A 10 -5.04 -5.30 -9.03
C PHE A 10 -4.28 -4.38 -8.07
N TYR A 11 -3.64 -3.33 -8.59
CA TYR A 11 -2.92 -2.35 -7.78
C TYR A 11 -3.85 -1.64 -6.77
N GLY A 12 -5.03 -1.22 -7.20
CA GLY A 12 -6.02 -0.62 -6.29
C GLY A 12 -6.53 -1.61 -5.23
N ASN A 13 -6.92 -2.81 -5.66
CA ASN A 13 -7.47 -3.82 -4.75
C ASN A 13 -6.44 -4.34 -3.72
N SER A 14 -5.18 -4.50 -4.13
CA SER A 14 -4.11 -4.93 -3.21
C SER A 14 -3.93 -3.93 -2.06
N ILE A 15 -3.94 -2.62 -2.36
CA ILE A 15 -3.83 -1.57 -1.34
C ILE A 15 -5.02 -1.59 -0.39
N ASN A 16 -6.25 -1.69 -0.92
CA ASN A 16 -7.45 -1.79 -0.09
C ASN A 16 -7.42 -3.02 0.84
N ASN A 17 -6.74 -4.09 0.41
CA ASN A 17 -6.55 -5.32 1.19
C ASN A 17 -5.26 -5.31 2.03
N GLN A 18 -4.67 -4.14 2.30
CA GLN A 18 -3.45 -3.99 3.12
C GLN A 18 -2.23 -4.76 2.59
N MET A 19 -2.18 -5.01 1.28
CA MET A 19 -0.99 -5.52 0.61
C MET A 19 -0.21 -4.34 0.01
N VAL A 20 1.11 -4.36 0.16
CA VAL A 20 2.01 -3.35 -0.44
C VAL A 20 2.48 -3.83 -1.82
N PRO A 21 1.98 -3.25 -2.94
CA PRO A 21 2.50 -3.48 -4.27
C PRO A 21 3.73 -2.60 -4.53
N VAL A 22 4.92 -3.18 -4.41
CA VAL A 22 6.20 -2.52 -4.68
C VAL A 22 6.51 -2.65 -6.17
N ARG A 23 6.69 -1.51 -6.83
CA ARG A 23 7.18 -1.43 -8.21
C ARG A 23 8.69 -1.17 -8.19
N LEU A 24 9.46 -2.06 -8.80
CA LEU A 24 10.90 -1.90 -9.04
C LEU A 24 11.17 -2.04 -10.55
N THR A 25 12.38 -1.77 -11.01
CA THR A 25 12.76 -2.04 -12.40
C THR A 25 12.91 -3.55 -12.65
N GLU A 26 12.82 -3.99 -13.91
CA GLU A 26 13.04 -5.41 -14.27
C GLU A 26 14.40 -5.92 -13.78
N GLN A 27 15.45 -5.10 -13.92
CA GLN A 27 16.82 -5.45 -13.50
C GLN A 27 16.93 -5.66 -11.98
N GLU A 28 16.23 -4.84 -11.19
CA GLU A 28 16.21 -4.98 -9.73
C GLU A 28 15.40 -6.21 -9.31
N VAL A 29 14.28 -6.49 -9.98
CA VAL A 29 13.49 -7.71 -9.74
C VAL A 29 14.30 -8.97 -10.08
N ASP A 30 15.04 -8.97 -11.19
CA ASP A 30 15.93 -10.07 -11.56
C ASP A 30 17.09 -10.25 -10.56
N ALA A 31 17.61 -9.16 -9.99
CA ALA A 31 18.59 -9.23 -8.90
C ALA A 31 18.00 -9.88 -7.64
N LEU A 32 16.78 -9.51 -7.26
CA LEU A 32 16.06 -10.14 -6.14
C LEU A 32 15.81 -11.63 -6.40
N PHE A 33 15.41 -12.02 -7.62
CA PHE A 33 15.22 -13.42 -7.98
C PHE A 33 16.51 -14.24 -7.84
N ARG A 34 17.64 -13.72 -8.35
CA ARG A 34 18.95 -14.37 -8.19
C ARG A 34 19.36 -14.50 -6.72
N TYR A 35 19.08 -13.48 -5.91
CA TYR A 35 19.39 -13.51 -4.49
C TYR A 35 18.61 -14.60 -3.75
N VAL A 36 17.29 -14.71 -3.98
CA VAL A 36 16.47 -15.74 -3.32
C VAL A 36 16.74 -17.15 -3.83
N ASP A 37 17.12 -17.31 -5.12
CA ASP A 37 17.48 -18.61 -5.70
C ASP A 37 18.81 -19.14 -5.14
N ALA A 38 19.80 -18.26 -4.93
CA ALA A 38 21.10 -18.64 -4.39
C ALA A 38 21.11 -18.82 -2.86
N ASN A 39 20.11 -18.27 -2.15
CA ASN A 39 20.07 -18.25 -0.69
C ASN A 39 18.71 -18.74 -0.18
N GLU A 40 18.60 -20.04 0.09
CA GLU A 40 17.39 -20.60 0.70
C GLU A 40 17.11 -19.94 2.07
N GLY A 41 15.89 -19.45 2.26
CA GLY A 41 15.52 -18.66 3.45
C GLY A 41 15.95 -17.19 3.39
N ALA A 42 16.35 -16.68 2.22
CA ALA A 42 16.62 -15.26 2.00
C ALA A 42 15.50 -14.37 2.54
N THR A 43 15.90 -13.35 3.30
CA THR A 43 14.99 -12.32 3.81
C THR A 43 15.08 -11.08 2.93
N ILE A 44 13.91 -10.52 2.59
CA ILE A 44 13.76 -9.24 1.90
C ILE A 44 12.94 -8.34 2.83
N THR A 45 13.44 -7.16 3.15
CA THR A 45 12.74 -6.18 3.99
C THR A 45 12.13 -5.11 3.10
N VAL A 46 10.86 -4.77 3.35
CA VAL A 46 10.18 -3.65 2.69
C VAL A 46 9.82 -2.63 3.76
N ASP A 47 10.40 -1.43 3.66
CA ASP A 47 10.11 -0.29 4.52
C ASP A 47 9.22 0.70 3.77
N LEU A 48 7.96 0.80 4.21
CA LEU A 48 6.96 1.68 3.61
C LEU A 48 7.12 3.15 4.07
N GLU A 49 7.75 3.39 5.22
CA GLU A 49 8.01 4.74 5.69
C GLU A 49 9.15 5.36 4.86
N ALA A 50 10.26 4.63 4.73
CA ALA A 50 11.42 5.03 3.94
C ALA A 50 11.25 4.81 2.43
N MET A 51 10.21 4.06 2.02
CA MET A 51 9.95 3.70 0.61
C MET A 51 11.11 2.92 -0.03
N THR A 52 11.62 1.95 0.71
CA THR A 52 12.77 1.13 0.29
C THR A 52 12.54 -0.36 0.43
N VAL A 53 13.23 -1.13 -0.42
CA VAL A 53 13.39 -2.57 -0.31
C VAL A 53 14.85 -2.87 -0.07
N THR A 54 15.16 -3.66 0.97
CA THR A 54 16.53 -4.07 1.27
C THR A 54 16.67 -5.58 1.15
N ALA A 55 17.65 -6.01 0.36
CA ALA A 55 18.00 -7.40 0.13
C ALA A 55 19.48 -7.50 -0.26
N ASP A 56 20.18 -8.54 0.22
CA ASP A 56 21.61 -8.76 -0.11
C ASP A 56 22.54 -7.55 0.17
N GLY A 57 22.22 -6.75 1.20
CA GLY A 57 22.94 -5.51 1.49
C GLY A 57 22.70 -4.37 0.48
N ASN A 58 21.89 -4.60 -0.55
CA ASN A 58 21.45 -3.58 -1.51
C ASN A 58 20.14 -2.95 -1.06
N THR A 59 19.95 -1.67 -1.42
CA THR A 59 18.73 -0.91 -1.16
C THR A 59 18.17 -0.41 -2.47
N TYR A 60 16.90 -0.71 -2.72
CA TYR A 60 16.12 -0.30 -3.88
C TYR A 60 15.02 0.66 -3.43
N THR A 61 14.78 1.73 -4.18
CA THR A 61 13.71 2.69 -3.88
C THR A 61 12.47 2.38 -4.71
N PHE A 62 11.29 2.50 -4.14
CA PHE A 62 10.04 2.38 -4.87
C PHE A 62 9.12 3.57 -4.59
N GLU A 63 8.05 3.70 -5.36
CA GLU A 63 7.09 4.80 -5.22
C GLU A 63 5.66 4.27 -5.05
N ILE A 64 4.92 4.97 -4.20
CA ILE A 64 3.50 4.80 -3.92
C ILE A 64 2.98 6.22 -3.65
N ASP A 65 1.85 6.55 -4.24
CA ASP A 65 1.16 7.82 -4.02
C ASP A 65 0.94 8.09 -2.52
N GLU A 66 1.07 9.36 -2.11
CA GLU A 66 1.10 9.75 -0.70
C GLU A 66 -0.19 9.35 0.05
N PHE A 67 -1.34 9.49 -0.58
CA PHE A 67 -2.62 9.11 0.01
C PHE A 67 -2.71 7.58 0.22
N ARG A 68 -2.29 6.80 -0.78
CA ARG A 68 -2.23 5.34 -0.67
C ARG A 68 -1.23 4.87 0.38
N ARG A 69 -0.06 5.52 0.48
CA ARG A 69 0.92 5.27 1.53
C ARG A 69 0.35 5.57 2.91
N HIS A 70 -0.35 6.69 3.07
CA HIS A 70 -1.04 7.01 4.32
C HIS A 70 -2.07 5.93 4.70
N CYS A 71 -2.86 5.46 3.73
CA CYS A 71 -3.82 4.38 3.98
C CYS A 71 -3.15 3.09 4.46
N LEU A 72 -2.08 2.66 3.78
CA LEU A 72 -1.32 1.46 4.15
C LEU A 72 -0.64 1.59 5.53
N LEU A 73 -0.06 2.75 5.85
CA LEU A 73 0.61 2.99 7.14
C LEU A 73 -0.39 3.01 8.30
N ASN A 74 -1.61 3.49 8.07
CA ASN A 74 -2.63 3.64 9.10
C ASN A 74 -3.66 2.49 9.10
N GLY A 75 -3.48 1.48 8.26
CA GLY A 75 -4.43 0.37 8.13
C GLY A 75 -5.81 0.80 7.64
N LEU A 76 -5.90 1.90 6.90
CA LEU A 76 -7.16 2.46 6.41
C LEU A 76 -7.54 1.82 5.08
N ASP A 77 -8.77 1.33 5.01
CA ASP A 77 -9.47 1.03 3.76
C ASP A 77 -10.54 2.09 3.48
N ASN A 78 -11.36 1.90 2.44
CA ASN A 78 -12.43 2.85 2.11
C ASN A 78 -13.44 3.05 3.25
N ILE A 79 -13.66 2.02 4.07
CA ILE A 79 -14.57 2.10 5.22
C ILE A 79 -13.90 2.91 6.32
N GLY A 80 -12.64 2.61 6.64
CA GLY A 80 -11.84 3.35 7.62
C GLY A 80 -11.74 4.84 7.27
N LEU A 81 -11.52 5.17 6.00
CA LEU A 81 -11.54 6.55 5.51
C LEU A 81 -12.89 7.23 5.73
N THR A 82 -14.00 6.51 5.51
CA THR A 82 -15.34 7.05 5.76
C THR A 82 -15.59 7.27 7.25
N LEU A 83 -15.16 6.33 8.09
CA LEU A 83 -15.31 6.41 9.55
C LEU A 83 -14.52 7.56 10.18
N GLN A 84 -13.44 8.05 9.53
CA GLN A 84 -12.77 9.29 9.95
C GLN A 84 -13.67 10.54 9.87
N HIS A 85 -14.85 10.44 9.27
CA HIS A 85 -15.83 11.51 9.17
C HIS A 85 -17.11 11.25 9.96
N GLU A 86 -17.14 10.25 10.85
CA GLU A 86 -18.32 9.87 11.63
C GLU A 86 -18.98 11.06 12.33
N ASP A 87 -18.21 11.92 13.01
CA ASP A 87 -18.74 13.09 13.71
C ASP A 87 -19.43 14.08 12.75
N LYS A 88 -18.87 14.29 11.56
CA LYS A 88 -19.43 15.18 10.54
C LYS A 88 -20.67 14.58 9.89
N ILE A 89 -20.67 13.27 9.68
CA ILE A 89 -21.83 12.52 9.20
C ILE A 89 -22.97 12.66 10.22
N ALA A 90 -22.69 12.41 11.50
CA ALA A 90 -23.66 12.54 12.58
C ALA A 90 -24.18 13.98 12.74
N GLU A 91 -23.32 14.99 12.58
CA GLU A 91 -23.72 16.40 12.58
C GLU A 91 -24.65 16.73 11.41
N TYR A 92 -24.31 16.28 10.21
CA TYR A 92 -25.16 16.45 9.04
C TYR A 92 -26.52 15.77 9.25
N GLU A 93 -26.54 14.51 9.72
CA GLU A 93 -27.74 13.72 9.99
C GLU A 93 -28.68 14.40 10.99
N ARG A 94 -28.14 14.99 12.06
CA ARG A 94 -28.92 15.77 13.04
C ARG A 94 -29.62 17.00 12.43
N ASN A 95 -29.09 17.51 11.33
CA ASN A 95 -29.60 18.70 10.65
C ASN A 95 -30.45 18.35 9.41
N ILE A 96 -30.68 17.06 9.11
CA ILE A 96 -31.56 16.65 8.01
C ILE A 96 -33.00 17.07 8.36
N PRO A 97 -33.69 17.83 7.48
CA PRO A 97 -35.08 18.20 7.70
C PRO A 97 -35.96 16.96 7.85
N HIS A 98 -36.85 16.97 8.85
CA HIS A 98 -37.68 15.81 9.22
C HIS A 98 -38.59 15.27 8.10
N PHE A 99 -38.78 16.00 7.00
CA PHE A 99 -39.53 15.50 5.83
C PHE A 99 -38.69 14.70 4.83
N LEU A 100 -37.37 14.63 5.04
CA LEU A 100 -36.40 13.83 4.27
C LEU A 100 -35.80 12.67 5.08
N ALA A 101 -36.12 12.58 6.37
CA ALA A 101 -35.64 11.55 7.29
C ALA A 101 -36.49 10.27 7.22
#